data_AF-M5FZE9-F1
#
_entry.id   AF-M5FZE9-F1
#
_cell.length_a   1.000
_cell.length_b   1.000
_cell.length_c   1.000
_cell.angle_alpha   90.00
_cell.angle_beta   90.00
_cell.angle_gamma   90.00
#
_symmetry.space_group_name_H-M   'P 1'
#
loop_
_entity.id
_entity.type
_entity.pdbx_description
1 polymer ?
#
loop_
_entity_poly.entity_id
_entity_poly.type
_entity_poly.pdbx_seq_one_letter_code
_entity_poly.pdbx_strand_id
1 'polypeptide(L)'
;MCIHLSRAAELSHNCLAWIYQLPDEQVRNVTIIALSSPADFTALRKLLVGSALRTSLYFLNTGLNTLSANDADATIIEFSVLQRLISWLPENRLQKRWPPLIFPLLRELIITCPEYSQSIPMIIESACTRLKHLRIDLKPGTTVISNEEQTQLTKSLGRLTDLRYLTLMLELDDYAPVLDAVLPPGHTPTSYSLFYHQS
;
A
#
# COMPACT_ATOMS: atom_id res chain seq x y z
N MET A 1 14.71 16.04 -5.04
CA MET A 1 15.65 15.17 -4.29
C MET A 1 15.01 13.81 -4.03
N CYS A 2 15.81 12.74 -4.08
CA CYS A 2 15.40 11.38 -3.72
C CYS A 2 16.11 10.97 -2.43
N ILE A 3 15.36 10.46 -1.44
CA ILE A 3 15.93 9.94 -0.19
C ILE A 3 15.81 8.43 -0.21
N HIS A 4 16.95 7.76 -0.04
CA HIS A 4 17.03 6.31 0.13
C HIS A 4 17.47 6.02 1.57
N LEU A 5 16.59 5.37 2.35
CA LEU A 5 16.88 4.92 3.71
C LEU A 5 17.02 3.40 3.69
N SER A 6 18.24 2.89 3.90
CA SER A 6 18.55 1.45 3.95
C SER A 6 19.41 1.10 5.16
N ARG A 7 19.07 0.00 5.86
CA ARG A 7 19.67 -0.54 7.10
C ARG A 7 19.40 0.28 8.38
N ALA A 8 18.59 -0.30 9.26
CA ALA A 8 18.12 0.24 10.54
C ALA A 8 18.98 -0.21 11.74
N ALA A 9 20.31 -0.05 11.68
CA ALA A 9 21.10 -0.20 12.91
C ALA A 9 20.98 1.05 13.79
N GLU A 10 20.90 2.26 13.22
CA GLU A 10 20.78 3.50 13.99
C GLU A 10 20.07 4.59 13.17
N LEU A 11 18.78 4.43 12.90
CA LEU A 11 17.94 5.60 12.61
C LEU A 11 17.69 6.36 13.91
N SER A 12 18.78 6.86 14.53
CA SER A 12 18.66 7.73 15.69
C SER A 12 17.86 8.96 15.30
N HIS A 13 17.14 9.54 16.25
CA HIS A 13 16.38 10.79 16.05
C HIS A 13 17.23 11.88 15.36
N ASN A 14 18.55 11.87 15.61
CA ASN A 14 19.52 12.79 15.03
C ASN A 14 19.79 12.54 13.53
N CYS A 15 19.80 11.30 13.06
CA CYS A 15 20.04 10.96 11.65
C CYS A 15 18.86 11.32 10.73
N LEU A 16 17.66 11.50 11.27
CA LEU A 16 16.47 11.94 10.52
C LEU A 16 16.08 13.39 10.82
N ALA A 17 16.66 14.03 11.85
CA ALA A 17 16.37 15.40 12.24
C ALA A 17 16.57 16.41 11.10
N TRP A 18 17.58 16.21 10.26
CA TRP A 18 17.85 17.08 9.11
C TRP A 18 16.72 17.07 8.07
N ILE A 19 15.92 16.00 7.99
CA ILE A 19 14.78 15.92 7.06
C ILE A 19 13.68 16.91 7.46
N TYR A 20 13.52 17.18 8.77
CA TYR A 20 12.61 18.24 9.25
C TYR A 20 13.09 19.64 8.89
N GLN A 21 14.36 19.81 8.53
CA GLN A 21 14.96 21.10 8.15
C GLN A 21 14.94 21.33 6.64
N LEU A 22 14.50 20.34 5.85
CA LEU A 22 14.41 20.49 4.40
C LEU A 22 13.25 21.43 4.05
N PRO A 23 13.48 22.42 3.17
CA PRO A 23 12.41 23.24 2.64
C PRO A 23 11.35 22.39 1.93
N ASP A 24 10.10 22.85 2.00
CA ASP A 24 8.96 22.26 1.29
C ASP A 24 9.32 22.04 -0.20
N GLU A 25 8.78 20.96 -0.79
CA GLU A 25 8.93 20.60 -2.21
C GLU A 25 10.29 20.06 -2.67
N GLN A 26 11.35 20.13 -1.84
CA GLN A 26 12.66 19.61 -2.22
C GLN A 26 12.70 18.08 -2.29
N VAL A 27 11.96 17.40 -1.42
CA VAL A 27 11.86 15.93 -1.40
C VAL A 27 10.60 15.50 -2.12
N ARG A 28 10.78 14.80 -3.24
CA ARG A 28 9.68 14.29 -4.07
C ARG A 28 9.58 12.78 -4.01
N ASN A 29 10.69 12.10 -3.78
CA ASN A 29 10.77 10.64 -3.81
C ASN A 29 11.41 10.15 -2.52
N VAL A 30 10.73 9.25 -1.81
CA VAL A 30 11.26 8.57 -0.62
C VAL A 30 11.15 7.07 -0.81
N THR A 31 12.28 6.38 -0.65
CA THR A 31 12.34 4.93 -0.57
C THR A 31 12.89 4.54 0.78
N ILE A 32 12.10 3.82 1.55
CA ILE A 32 12.48 3.21 2.82
C ILE A 32 12.69 1.73 2.51
N ILE A 33 13.77 1.12 2.97
CA ILE A 33 14.07 -0.30 2.72
C ILE A 33 14.46 -0.95 4.04
N ALA A 34 13.69 -1.98 4.43
CA ALA A 34 13.97 -2.89 5.55
C ALA A 34 14.17 -2.20 6.91
N LEU A 35 13.07 -2.10 7.66
CA LEU A 35 13.09 -1.67 9.07
C LEU A 35 13.00 -2.90 9.96
N SER A 36 13.91 -2.97 10.92
CA SER A 36 14.12 -4.16 11.76
C SER A 36 13.29 -4.12 13.03
N SER A 37 12.87 -2.94 13.50
CA SER A 37 12.18 -2.78 14.79
C SER A 37 10.87 -1.97 14.71
N PRO A 38 9.89 -2.27 15.60
CA PRO A 38 8.71 -1.42 15.84
C PRO A 38 9.02 0.06 16.05
N ALA A 39 10.11 0.35 16.77
CA ALA A 39 10.51 1.72 17.09
C ALA A 39 10.90 2.51 15.83
N ASP A 40 11.57 1.86 14.88
CA ASP A 40 11.94 2.47 13.59
C ASP A 40 10.70 2.83 12.76
N PHE A 41 9.69 1.94 12.75
CA PHE A 41 8.41 2.22 12.09
C PHE A 41 7.71 3.44 12.70
N THR A 42 7.69 3.55 14.04
CA THR A 42 7.10 4.71 14.73
C THR A 42 7.86 6.00 14.44
N ALA A 43 9.20 5.99 14.46
CA ALA A 43 10.01 7.16 14.17
C ALA A 43 9.81 7.64 12.72
N LEU A 44 9.79 6.71 11.76
CA LEU A 44 9.55 7.03 10.35
C LEU A 44 8.12 7.47 10.08
N ARG A 45 7.14 6.92 10.80
CA ARG A 45 5.77 7.45 10.75
C ARG A 45 5.75 8.91 11.19
N LYS A 46 6.32 9.22 12.36
CA LYS A 46 6.39 10.60 12.87
C LYS A 46 7.06 11.53 11.88
N LEU A 47 8.08 11.05 11.16
CA LEU A 47 8.72 11.78 10.09
C LEU A 47 7.79 11.99 8.89
N LEU A 48 7.22 10.93 8.32
CA LEU A 48 6.37 11.01 7.13
C LEU A 48 5.09 11.81 7.36
N VAL A 49 4.48 11.67 8.53
CA VAL A 49 3.19 12.28 8.87
C VAL A 49 3.36 13.66 9.49
N GLY A 50 4.41 13.85 10.30
CA GLY A 50 4.64 15.07 11.07
C GLY A 50 5.57 16.08 10.41
N SER A 51 6.01 15.86 9.16
CA SER A 51 6.84 16.80 8.41
C SER A 51 6.17 17.25 7.11
N ALA A 52 6.75 18.26 6.46
CA ALA A 52 6.34 18.73 5.14
C ALA A 52 6.43 17.67 4.03
N LEU A 53 7.12 16.54 4.27
CA LEU A 53 7.15 15.41 3.34
C LEU A 53 5.73 14.96 2.96
N ARG A 54 4.80 14.98 3.92
CA ARG A 54 3.41 14.57 3.67
C ARG A 54 2.78 15.30 2.49
N THR A 55 3.09 16.58 2.33
CA THR A 55 2.50 17.45 1.29
C THR A 55 3.38 17.60 0.05
N SER A 56 4.60 17.05 0.04
CA SER A 56 5.55 17.18 -1.09
C SER A 56 5.90 15.86 -1.78
N LEU A 57 5.61 14.72 -1.16
CA LEU A 57 5.97 13.41 -1.70
C LEU A 57 5.11 13.02 -2.89
N TYR A 58 5.76 12.79 -4.04
CA TYR A 58 5.17 12.24 -5.26
C TYR A 58 5.27 10.71 -5.32
N PHE A 59 6.36 10.16 -4.78
CA PHE A 59 6.65 8.73 -4.74
C PHE A 59 7.03 8.29 -3.33
N LEU A 60 6.37 7.24 -2.86
CA LEU A 60 6.67 6.60 -1.59
C LEU A 60 6.78 5.09 -1.80
N ASN A 61 7.93 4.53 -1.43
CA ASN A 61 8.13 3.10 -1.30
C ASN A 61 8.42 2.78 0.17
N THR A 62 7.48 2.13 0.86
CA THR A 62 7.59 1.89 2.30
C THR A 62 6.78 0.69 2.80
N GLY A 63 7.21 0.09 3.90
CA GLY A 63 6.50 -1.00 4.54
C GLY A 63 5.23 -0.48 5.18
N LEU A 64 4.15 -1.25 5.08
CA LEU A 64 2.83 -0.85 5.55
C LEU A 64 2.83 -0.48 7.04
N ASN A 65 3.63 -1.19 7.83
CA ASN A 65 3.83 -0.93 9.25
C ASN A 65 4.30 0.51 9.57
N THR A 66 4.94 1.19 8.62
CA THR A 66 5.37 2.59 8.77
C THR A 66 4.19 3.56 8.68
N LEU A 67 3.16 3.19 7.92
CA LEU A 67 1.96 4.01 7.72
C LEU A 67 0.85 3.66 8.70
N SER A 68 0.95 2.52 9.36
CA SER A 68 -0.02 2.02 10.33
C SER A 68 0.23 2.61 11.73
N ALA A 69 -0.83 2.82 12.51
CA ALA A 69 -0.70 3.16 13.93
C ALA A 69 -1.86 2.60 14.74
N ASN A 70 -1.59 2.39 16.03
CA ASN A 70 -2.61 2.14 17.05
C ASN A 70 -3.28 3.42 17.55
N ASP A 71 -3.08 4.55 16.87
CA ASP A 71 -3.56 5.85 17.34
C ASP A 71 -5.09 5.82 17.41
N ALA A 72 -5.60 5.94 18.64
CA ALA A 72 -7.03 6.03 18.94
C ALA A 72 -7.66 7.33 18.43
N ASP A 73 -6.84 8.29 18.02
CA ASP A 73 -7.26 9.58 17.49
C ASP A 73 -7.47 9.50 15.98
N ALA A 74 -8.74 9.53 15.57
CA ALA A 74 -9.25 9.44 14.21
C ALA A 74 -8.91 10.66 13.33
N THR A 75 -7.68 11.16 13.40
CA THR A 75 -7.23 12.29 12.56
C THR A 75 -6.89 11.76 11.17
N ILE A 76 -7.61 12.24 10.16
CA ILE A 76 -7.34 11.92 8.76
C ILE A 76 -5.95 12.41 8.37
N ILE A 77 -5.15 11.53 7.77
CA ILE A 77 -3.80 11.82 7.29
C ILE A 77 -3.82 11.86 5.76
N GLU A 78 -3.65 13.03 5.18
CA GLU A 78 -3.69 13.22 3.74
C GLU A 78 -2.29 13.41 3.15
N PHE A 79 -1.95 12.64 2.11
CA PHE A 79 -0.76 12.85 1.28
C PHE A 79 -1.16 13.52 -0.04
N SER A 80 -1.27 14.84 -0.03
CA SER A 80 -1.98 15.63 -1.05
C SER A 80 -1.43 15.51 -2.47
N VAL A 81 -0.12 15.24 -2.63
CA VAL A 81 0.54 15.17 -3.95
C VAL A 81 1.08 13.79 -4.34
N LEU A 82 0.84 12.76 -3.51
CA LEU A 82 1.36 11.42 -3.75
C LEU A 82 0.70 10.78 -4.97
N GLN A 83 1.51 10.41 -5.95
CA GLN A 83 1.06 9.81 -7.21
C GLN A 83 1.36 8.32 -7.30
N ARG A 84 2.41 7.85 -6.62
CA ARG A 84 2.82 6.44 -6.65
C ARG A 84 3.18 5.94 -5.25
N LEU A 85 2.51 4.86 -4.84
CA LEU A 85 2.75 4.17 -3.58
C LEU A 85 3.13 2.72 -3.87
N ILE A 86 4.31 2.31 -3.37
CA ILE A 86 4.72 0.92 -3.32
C ILE A 86 4.77 0.54 -1.84
N SER A 87 4.06 -0.52 -1.46
CA SER A 87 4.05 -0.97 -0.08
C SER A 87 4.21 -2.46 0.06
N TRP A 88 5.04 -2.87 1.01
CA TRP A 88 5.17 -4.27 1.41
C TRP A 88 4.52 -4.50 2.78
N LEU A 89 3.70 -5.54 2.90
CA LEU A 89 3.17 -6.00 4.19
C LEU A 89 4.03 -7.18 4.68
N PRO A 90 4.60 -7.13 5.88
CA PRO A 90 5.31 -8.27 6.44
C PRO A 90 4.36 -9.37 6.93
N GLU A 91 4.89 -10.61 7.03
CA GLU A 91 4.20 -11.77 7.61
C GLU A 91 3.67 -11.46 9.02
N ASN A 92 2.48 -11.95 9.38
CA ASN A 92 1.97 -12.00 10.75
C ASN A 92 1.65 -10.65 11.46
N ARG A 93 1.45 -9.55 10.74
CA ARG A 93 0.98 -8.29 11.36
C ARG A 93 -0.26 -7.74 10.66
N LEU A 94 -1.35 -8.49 10.78
CA LEU A 94 -2.71 -8.01 10.59
C LEU A 94 -2.99 -6.90 11.61
N GLN A 95 -2.54 -5.69 11.31
CA GLN A 95 -3.08 -4.53 12.00
C GLN A 95 -4.54 -4.46 11.61
N LYS A 96 -5.41 -4.81 12.56
CA LYS A 96 -6.88 -4.71 12.44
C LYS A 96 -7.37 -3.29 12.12
N ARG A 97 -6.46 -2.31 12.03
CA ARG A 97 -6.75 -0.90 11.83
C ARG A 97 -5.77 -0.31 10.83
N TRP A 98 -6.26 -0.11 9.62
CA TRP A 98 -5.68 0.85 8.70
C TRP A 98 -6.04 2.26 9.19
N PRO A 99 -5.07 3.17 9.40
CA PRO A 99 -5.38 4.52 9.80
C PRO A 99 -6.12 5.24 8.65
N PRO A 100 -6.90 6.28 8.95
CA PRO A 100 -7.64 7.04 7.94
C PRO A 100 -6.67 7.85 7.07
N LEU A 101 -6.06 7.19 6.09
CA LEU A 101 -5.14 7.76 5.12
C LEU A 101 -5.91 8.14 3.85
N ILE A 102 -5.56 9.28 3.24
CA ILE A 102 -6.14 9.71 1.97
C ILE A 102 -5.02 10.04 0.98
N PHE A 103 -5.13 9.50 -0.22
CA PHE A 103 -4.19 9.74 -1.33
C PHE A 103 -4.94 10.32 -2.54
N PRO A 104 -5.28 11.63 -2.54
CA PRO A 104 -6.22 12.22 -3.49
C PRO A 104 -5.70 12.28 -4.94
N LEU A 105 -4.38 12.19 -5.15
CA LEU A 105 -3.74 12.20 -6.47
C LEU A 105 -3.07 10.87 -6.83
N LEU A 106 -3.35 9.79 -6.09
CA LEU A 106 -2.73 8.49 -6.32
C LEU A 106 -3.12 7.93 -7.69
N ARG A 107 -2.13 7.54 -8.48
CA ARG A 107 -2.29 6.97 -9.81
C ARG A 107 -1.80 5.54 -9.90
N GLU A 108 -0.82 5.17 -9.08
CA GLU A 108 -0.22 3.84 -9.05
C GLU A 108 -0.08 3.33 -7.62
N LEU A 109 -0.59 2.13 -7.38
CA LEU A 109 -0.54 1.42 -6.12
C LEU A 109 0.01 0.01 -6.37
N ILE A 110 1.13 -0.31 -5.73
CA ILE A 110 1.70 -1.66 -5.72
C ILE A 110 1.71 -2.14 -4.28
N ILE A 111 1.07 -3.29 -4.05
CA ILE A 111 1.03 -3.96 -2.76
C ILE A 111 1.74 -5.31 -2.92
N THR A 112 2.75 -5.55 -2.11
CA THR A 112 3.43 -6.85 -2.02
C THR A 112 3.22 -7.43 -0.64
N CYS A 113 2.71 -8.65 -0.55
CA CYS A 113 2.45 -9.29 0.72
C CYS A 113 2.65 -10.80 0.64
N PRO A 114 3.13 -11.43 1.72
CA PRO A 114 3.36 -12.87 1.75
C PRO A 114 2.05 -13.66 1.77
N GLU A 115 0.99 -13.09 2.33
CA GLU A 115 -0.34 -13.69 2.49
C GLU A 115 -1.42 -12.62 2.23
N TYR A 116 -2.64 -13.03 1.90
CA TYR A 116 -3.76 -12.10 1.79
C TYR A 116 -4.06 -11.47 3.15
N SER A 117 -4.41 -10.19 3.16
CA SER A 117 -4.64 -9.42 4.38
C SER A 117 -5.86 -8.52 4.23
N GLN A 118 -6.67 -8.43 5.29
CA GLN A 118 -7.79 -7.50 5.38
C GLN A 118 -7.38 -6.03 5.25
N SER A 119 -6.09 -5.71 5.42
CA SER A 119 -5.60 -4.34 5.17
C SER A 119 -5.59 -4.00 3.68
N ILE A 120 -5.48 -4.98 2.77
CA ILE A 120 -5.47 -4.76 1.31
C ILE A 120 -6.70 -3.97 0.84
N PRO A 121 -7.95 -4.41 1.10
CA PRO A 121 -9.12 -3.64 0.73
C PRO A 121 -9.15 -2.25 1.39
N MET A 122 -8.71 -2.12 2.66
CA MET A 122 -8.65 -0.82 3.34
C MET A 122 -7.69 0.18 2.67
N ILE A 123 -6.54 -0.30 2.18
CA ILE A 123 -5.57 0.51 1.43
C ILE A 123 -6.16 0.95 0.10
N ILE A 124 -6.82 0.03 -0.61
CA ILE A 124 -7.51 0.33 -1.87
C ILE A 124 -8.59 1.39 -1.64
N GLU A 125 -9.37 1.28 -0.56
CA GLU A 125 -10.40 2.26 -0.21
C GLU A 125 -9.84 3.64 0.16
N SER A 126 -8.58 3.69 0.59
CA SER A 126 -7.86 4.94 0.86
C SER A 126 -7.29 5.58 -0.41
N ALA A 127 -7.17 4.81 -1.48
CA ALA A 127 -6.84 5.33 -2.79
C ALA A 127 -8.06 6.04 -3.40
N CYS A 128 -7.81 7.17 -4.07
CA CYS A 128 -8.90 7.89 -4.73
C CYS A 128 -9.36 7.18 -6.02
N THR A 129 -10.52 7.60 -6.53
CA THR A 129 -11.10 7.10 -7.79
C THR A 129 -10.20 7.28 -9.02
N ARG A 130 -9.13 8.07 -8.92
CA ARG A 130 -8.17 8.36 -10.00
C ARG A 130 -7.06 7.32 -10.14
N LEU A 131 -7.07 6.26 -9.31
CA LEU A 131 -6.09 5.20 -9.39
C LEU A 131 -6.16 4.54 -10.78
N LYS A 132 -5.04 4.52 -11.50
CA LYS A 132 -4.95 3.96 -12.86
C LYS A 132 -4.33 2.59 -12.87
N HIS A 133 -3.33 2.36 -12.01
CA HIS A 133 -2.54 1.13 -11.93
C HIS A 133 -2.66 0.56 -10.53
N LEU A 134 -3.16 -0.68 -10.43
CA LEU A 134 -3.17 -1.45 -9.20
C LEU A 134 -2.47 -2.78 -9.43
N ARG A 135 -1.50 -3.10 -8.57
CA ARG A 135 -0.82 -4.39 -8.55
C ARG A 135 -0.83 -4.95 -7.14
N ILE A 136 -1.27 -6.20 -7.01
CA ILE A 136 -1.27 -6.95 -5.75
C ILE A 136 -0.48 -8.24 -6.00
N ASP A 137 0.71 -8.31 -5.41
CA ASP A 137 1.60 -9.47 -5.47
C ASP A 137 1.48 -10.26 -4.16
N LEU A 138 0.84 -11.42 -4.21
CA LEU A 138 0.93 -12.42 -3.15
C LEU A 138 2.08 -13.39 -3.42
N LYS A 139 2.74 -13.86 -2.37
CA LYS A 139 3.71 -14.96 -2.50
C LYS A 139 2.93 -16.24 -2.88
N PRO A 140 3.34 -16.96 -3.94
CA PRO A 140 2.71 -18.23 -4.28
C PRO A 140 2.90 -19.28 -3.17
N GLY A 141 1.89 -20.13 -2.99
CA GLY A 141 1.83 -21.30 -2.10
C GLY A 141 1.49 -20.98 -0.64
N THR A 142 1.01 -19.78 -0.33
CA THR A 142 0.85 -19.33 1.06
C THR A 142 -0.60 -19.22 1.52
N THR A 143 -1.51 -18.74 0.68
CA THR A 143 -2.88 -18.43 1.12
C THR A 143 -3.84 -18.47 -0.04
N VAL A 144 -4.81 -19.37 0.06
CA VAL A 144 -5.98 -19.34 -0.81
C VAL A 144 -7.02 -18.40 -0.23
N ILE A 145 -7.52 -17.47 -1.04
CA ILE A 145 -8.49 -16.48 -0.58
C ILE A 145 -9.91 -17.05 -0.56
N SER A 146 -10.60 -16.86 0.56
CA SER A 146 -11.99 -17.27 0.77
C SER A 146 -12.99 -16.44 -0.05
N ASN A 147 -14.20 -16.95 -0.24
CA ASN A 147 -15.27 -16.21 -0.94
C ASN A 147 -15.62 -14.87 -0.27
N GLU A 148 -15.51 -14.77 1.06
CA GLU A 148 -15.73 -13.51 1.78
C GLU A 148 -14.65 -12.48 1.44
N GLU A 149 -13.39 -12.90 1.43
CA GLU A 149 -12.25 -12.06 1.07
C GLU A 149 -12.32 -11.61 -0.39
N GLN A 150 -12.71 -12.51 -1.30
CA GLN A 150 -12.99 -12.17 -2.70
C GLN A 150 -14.08 -11.10 -2.80
N THR A 151 -15.19 -11.25 -2.06
CA THR A 151 -16.29 -10.28 -2.06
C THR A 151 -15.85 -8.91 -1.55
N GLN A 152 -15.05 -8.87 -0.47
CA GLN A 152 -14.50 -7.62 0.07
C GLN A 152 -13.57 -6.95 -0.93
N LEU A 153 -12.64 -7.70 -1.52
CA LEU A 153 -11.72 -7.19 -2.53
C LEU A 153 -12.48 -6.64 -3.74
N THR A 154 -13.44 -7.38 -4.28
CA THR A 154 -14.31 -6.96 -5.37
C THR A 154 -15.00 -5.62 -5.05
N LYS A 155 -15.57 -5.48 -3.85
CA LYS A 155 -16.24 -4.25 -3.45
C LYS A 155 -15.28 -3.05 -3.44
N SER A 156 -14.06 -3.22 -2.94
CA SER A 156 -13.05 -2.15 -2.93
C SER A 156 -12.56 -1.83 -4.34
N LEU A 157 -12.35 -2.84 -5.20
CA LEU A 157 -11.98 -2.66 -6.61
C LEU A 157 -13.07 -1.94 -7.42
N GLY A 158 -14.35 -2.23 -7.18
CA GLY A 158 -15.47 -1.60 -7.87
C GLY A 158 -15.59 -0.08 -7.66
N ARG A 159 -14.84 0.49 -6.71
CA ARG A 159 -14.75 1.95 -6.50
C ARG A 159 -13.74 2.63 -7.43
N LEU A 160 -12.85 1.87 -8.06
CA LEU A 160 -11.74 2.41 -8.85
C LEU A 160 -12.19 2.66 -10.30
N THR A 161 -13.00 3.70 -10.51
CA THR A 161 -13.62 3.97 -11.82
C THR A 161 -12.63 4.33 -12.92
N ASP A 162 -11.45 4.86 -12.58
CA ASP A 162 -10.41 5.23 -13.56
C ASP A 162 -9.35 4.13 -13.76
N LEU A 163 -9.56 2.93 -13.20
CA LEU A 163 -8.58 1.85 -13.25
C LEU A 163 -8.39 1.35 -14.68
N ARG A 164 -7.13 1.38 -15.13
CA ARG A 164 -6.74 0.97 -16.48
C ARG A 164 -5.95 -0.32 -16.49
N TYR A 165 -5.16 -0.56 -15.44
CA TYR A 165 -4.30 -1.73 -15.32
C TYR A 165 -4.49 -2.32 -13.93
N LEU A 166 -4.85 -3.60 -13.90
CA LEU A 166 -5.01 -4.37 -12.69
C LEU A 166 -4.21 -5.65 -12.84
N THR A 167 -3.31 -5.90 -11.88
CA THR A 167 -2.53 -7.13 -11.78
C THR A 167 -2.82 -7.73 -10.42
N LEU A 168 -3.39 -8.93 -10.44
CA LEU A 168 -3.68 -9.72 -9.24
C LEU A 168 -2.90 -11.02 -9.35
N MET A 169 -1.99 -11.26 -8.41
CA MET A 169 -1.36 -12.56 -8.20
C MET A 169 -2.02 -13.17 -6.97
N LEU A 170 -3.10 -13.91 -7.17
CA LEU A 170 -3.93 -14.51 -6.12
C LEU A 170 -4.00 -16.03 -6.34
N GLU A 171 -3.99 -16.77 -5.24
CA GLU A 171 -4.31 -18.20 -5.27
C GLU A 171 -5.78 -18.40 -4.93
N LEU A 172 -6.48 -19.16 -5.77
CA LEU A 172 -7.90 -19.43 -5.66
C LEU A 172 -8.15 -20.94 -5.55
N ASP A 173 -9.12 -21.32 -4.72
CA ASP A 173 -9.57 -22.72 -4.58
C ASP A 173 -10.39 -23.15 -5.82
N ASP A 174 -11.13 -22.22 -6.43
CA ASP A 174 -12.00 -22.45 -7.59
C ASP A 174 -12.20 -21.15 -8.40
N TYR A 175 -12.95 -21.22 -9.49
CA TYR A 175 -13.38 -20.08 -10.31
C TYR A 175 -14.03 -18.98 -9.45
N ALA A 176 -13.60 -17.72 -9.65
CA ALA A 176 -13.98 -16.56 -8.84
C ALA A 176 -14.80 -15.53 -9.64
N PRO A 177 -16.07 -15.81 -9.96
CA PRO A 177 -16.91 -14.93 -10.79
C PRO A 177 -17.11 -13.53 -10.17
N VAL A 178 -16.98 -13.42 -8.85
CA VAL A 178 -17.12 -12.17 -8.11
C VAL A 178 -15.95 -11.23 -8.38
N LEU A 179 -14.74 -11.74 -8.64
CA LEU A 179 -13.59 -10.93 -9.04
C LEU A 179 -13.67 -10.53 -10.51
N ASP A 180 -14.19 -11.41 -11.36
CA ASP A 180 -14.35 -11.15 -12.79
C ASP A 180 -15.31 -9.98 -13.09
N ALA A 181 -16.30 -9.77 -12.22
CA ALA A 181 -17.31 -8.71 -12.37
C ALA A 181 -16.76 -7.27 -12.26
N VAL A 182 -15.55 -7.09 -11.70
CA VAL A 182 -14.96 -5.75 -11.47
C VAL A 182 -13.75 -5.47 -12.36
N LEU A 183 -13.46 -6.36 -13.31
CA LEU A 183 -12.38 -6.15 -14.27
C LEU A 183 -12.78 -5.02 -15.23
N PRO A 184 -11.87 -4.07 -15.55
CA PRO A 184 -12.18 -3.00 -16.49
C PRO A 184 -12.60 -3.56 -17.87
N PRO A 185 -13.61 -2.96 -18.52
CA PRO A 185 -14.13 -3.44 -19.80
C PRO A 185 -13.04 -3.39 -20.89
N GLY A 186 -12.93 -4.48 -21.67
CA GLY A 186 -11.93 -4.61 -22.74
C GLY A 186 -10.62 -5.29 -22.34
N HIS A 187 -10.45 -5.68 -21.07
CA HIS A 187 -9.35 -6.57 -20.69
C HIS A 187 -9.63 -8.00 -21.15
N THR A 188 -8.80 -8.48 -22.07
CA THR A 188 -8.58 -9.91 -22.25
C THR A 188 -7.73 -10.43 -21.08
N PRO A 189 -7.79 -11.73 -20.73
CA PRO A 189 -7.08 -12.33 -19.60
C PRO A 189 -5.55 -12.42 -19.80
N THR A 190 -4.90 -11.34 -20.24
CA THR A 190 -3.45 -11.28 -20.53
C THR A 190 -2.63 -10.63 -19.40
N SER A 191 -3.23 -10.19 -18.29
CA SER A 191 -2.46 -9.68 -17.13
C SER A 191 -3.04 -10.03 -15.75
N TYR A 192 -3.95 -11.00 -15.71
CA TYR A 192 -4.35 -11.68 -14.48
C TYR A 192 -3.70 -13.05 -14.48
N SER A 193 -2.81 -13.29 -13.52
CA SER A 193 -2.31 -14.62 -13.24
C SER A 193 -3.07 -15.12 -12.02
N LEU A 194 -4.26 -15.67 -12.28
CA LEU A 194 -4.97 -16.48 -11.28
C LEU A 194 -4.30 -17.85 -11.28
N PHE A 195 -3.69 -18.21 -10.16
CA PHE A 195 -3.14 -19.53 -9.96
C PHE A 195 -4.22 -20.36 -9.27
N TYR A 196 -4.79 -21.32 -9.99
CA TYR A 196 -5.73 -22.28 -9.41
C TYR A 196 -4.93 -23.41 -8.76
N HIS A 197 -5.23 -23.71 -7.49
CA HIS A 197 -4.62 -24.85 -6.81
C HIS A 197 -5.25 -26.14 -7.34
N GLN A 198 -4.60 -26.83 -8.28
CA GLN A 198 -5.01 -28.19 -8.66
C GLN A 198 -4.59 -29.15 -7.55
N SER A 199 -5.58 -29.69 -6.83
CA SER A 199 -5.38 -30.73 -5.80
C SER A 199 -5.19 -32.11 -6.40
#